data_AF-A0AAV1E4R5-F1
#
_entry.id   AF-A0AAV1E4R5-F1
#
_cell.length_a   1.000
_cell.length_b   1.000
_cell.length_c   1.000
_cell.angle_alpha   90.00
_cell.angle_beta   90.00
_cell.angle_gamma   90.00
#
_symmetry.space_group_name_H-M   'P 1'
#
loop_
_entity.id
_entity.type
_entity.pdbx_description
1 polymer ?
#
loop_
_entity_poly.entity_id
_entity_poly.type
_entity_poly.pdbx_seq_one_letter_code
_entity_poly.pdbx_strand_id
1 'polypeptide(L)'
;MEEITDGLNSVSIDNDSQKKNRIQVSNTKKPLFFYVNLAKRYMQQHNEVELSALGMAIATVVSVAEILKNNGLAVEKRIMTSTVEIKDDSRGRPVQKAKVYACLNRVHTF
;
A
#
# COMPACT_ATOMS: atom_id res chain seq x y z
N MET A 1 -10.64 34.32 8.90
CA MET A 1 -10.97 33.37 7.83
C MET A 1 -10.47 34.00 6.56
N GLU A 2 -9.34 33.53 6.07
CA GLU A 2 -8.83 33.80 4.71
C GLU A 2 -7.86 32.66 4.40
N GLU A 3 -8.27 31.85 3.43
CA GLU A 3 -7.55 30.72 2.88
C GLU A 3 -6.37 31.24 2.05
N ILE A 4 -5.18 30.69 2.28
CA ILE A 4 -4.10 30.74 1.30
C ILE A 4 -3.64 29.30 1.09
N THR A 5 -4.39 28.59 0.24
CA THR A 5 -3.99 27.32 -0.34
C THR A 5 -3.24 27.62 -1.62
N ASP A 6 -1.93 27.77 -1.59
CA ASP A 6 -1.12 27.69 -2.80
C ASP A 6 0.35 27.49 -2.44
N GLY A 7 0.93 26.36 -2.86
CA GLY A 7 2.37 26.19 -2.74
C GLY A 7 2.91 24.77 -2.59
N LEU A 8 2.29 23.75 -3.21
CA LEU A 8 2.96 22.46 -3.44
C LEU A 8 2.70 21.94 -4.85
N ASN A 9 3.05 22.74 -5.86
CA ASN A 9 3.44 22.20 -7.16
C ASN A 9 4.85 21.60 -7.01
N SER A 10 4.93 20.38 -6.48
CA SER A 10 6.18 19.65 -6.41
C SER A 10 6.02 18.27 -7.03
N VAL A 11 6.77 18.10 -8.13
CA VAL A 11 7.01 16.87 -8.87
C VAL A 11 5.86 16.47 -9.76
N SER A 12 6.09 16.63 -11.06
CA SER A 12 5.35 16.01 -12.15
C SER A 12 5.04 14.56 -11.78
N ILE A 13 3.82 14.32 -11.31
CA ILE A 13 3.24 12.98 -11.27
C ILE A 13 3.00 12.67 -12.74
N ASP A 14 3.99 12.03 -13.36
CA ASP A 14 3.77 11.37 -14.63
C ASP A 14 2.43 10.67 -14.55
N ASN A 15 1.61 10.87 -15.59
CA ASN A 15 0.27 10.34 -15.77
C ASN A 15 0.27 8.79 -15.87
N ASP A 16 0.91 8.08 -14.94
CA ASP A 16 0.68 6.67 -14.69
C ASP A 16 -0.64 6.58 -13.92
N SER A 17 -1.73 6.68 -14.70
CA SER A 17 -3.10 6.37 -14.35
C SER A 17 -3.16 5.57 -13.06
N GLN A 18 -3.62 6.21 -11.96
CA GLN A 18 -3.70 5.60 -10.62
C GLN A 18 -4.00 4.11 -10.73
N LYS A 19 -2.95 3.28 -10.61
CA LYS A 19 -3.08 1.84 -10.80
C LYS A 19 -4.17 1.34 -9.87
N LYS A 20 -5.27 0.90 -10.47
CA LYS A 20 -6.54 0.59 -9.76
C LYS A 20 -6.40 -0.60 -8.79
N ASN A 21 -5.26 -1.30 -8.84
CA ASN A 21 -4.91 -2.45 -8.01
C ASN A 21 -3.95 -2.14 -6.85
N ARG A 22 -3.81 -0.87 -6.45
CA ARG A 22 -2.93 -0.46 -5.32
C ARG A 22 -3.71 -0.29 -4.02
N ILE A 23 -3.22 -0.91 -2.96
CA ILE A 23 -3.75 -0.80 -1.59
C ILE A 23 -2.66 -0.21 -0.70
N GLN A 24 -2.94 0.96 -0.12
CA GLN A 24 -2.11 1.55 0.92
C GLN A 24 -2.72 1.25 2.28
N VAL A 25 -1.97 0.53 3.11
CA VAL A 25 -2.39 0.18 4.46
C VAL A 25 -1.85 1.24 5.41
N SER A 26 -2.76 1.91 6.10
CA SER A 26 -2.49 2.87 7.17
C SER A 26 -2.82 2.26 8.52
N ASN A 27 -2.29 2.86 9.58
CA ASN A 27 -2.56 2.41 10.94
C ASN A 27 -3.94 2.93 11.40
N THR A 28 -4.72 2.05 12.06
CA THR A 28 -5.79 2.34 13.04
C THR A 28 -7.26 2.56 12.66
N LYS A 29 -7.81 2.15 11.50
CA LYS A 29 -9.29 2.19 11.32
C LYS A 29 -9.96 1.01 10.63
N LYS A 30 -9.21 0.14 9.94
CA LYS A 30 -9.80 -0.96 9.17
C LYS A 30 -9.39 -2.30 9.77
N PRO A 31 -10.33 -3.25 9.94
CA PRO A 31 -9.99 -4.60 10.40
C PRO A 31 -9.12 -5.32 9.36
N LEU A 32 -8.33 -6.30 9.79
CA LEU A 32 -7.42 -7.06 8.90
C LEU A 32 -8.13 -7.59 7.64
N PHE A 33 -9.31 -8.19 7.81
CA PHE A 33 -10.08 -8.77 6.71
C PHE A 33 -10.62 -7.76 5.70
N PHE A 34 -10.69 -6.47 6.04
CA PHE A 34 -10.99 -5.44 5.05
C PHE A 34 -9.96 -5.47 3.92
N TYR A 35 -8.67 -5.51 4.28
CA TYR A 35 -7.58 -5.52 3.31
C TYR A 35 -7.47 -6.85 2.57
N VAL A 36 -7.73 -7.98 3.24
CA VAL A 36 -7.80 -9.30 2.60
C VAL A 36 -8.88 -9.32 1.51
N ASN A 37 -10.09 -8.86 1.83
CA ASN A 37 -11.20 -8.88 0.87
C ASN A 37 -11.01 -7.88 -0.27
N LEU A 38 -10.44 -6.71 0.02
CA LEU A 38 -10.09 -5.74 -1.01
C LEU A 38 -9.03 -6.28 -1.97
N ALA A 39 -8.00 -6.96 -1.44
CA ALA A 39 -6.96 -7.58 -2.25
C ALA A 39 -7.53 -8.70 -3.15
N LYS A 40 -8.43 -9.54 -2.64
CA LYS A 40 -9.16 -10.54 -3.45
C LYS A 40 -9.90 -9.87 -4.61
N ARG A 41 -10.65 -8.79 -4.35
CA ARG A 41 -11.39 -8.05 -5.37
C ARG A 41 -10.46 -7.45 -6.43
N TYR A 42 -9.34 -6.85 -6.04
CA TYR A 42 -8.38 -6.26 -6.98
C TYR A 42 -7.69 -7.33 -7.83
N MET A 43 -7.30 -8.46 -7.24
CA MET A 43 -6.77 -9.59 -8.00
C MET A 43 -7.79 -10.19 -8.98
N GLN A 44 -9.08 -10.18 -8.65
CA GLN A 44 -10.13 -10.60 -9.60
C GLN A 44 -10.25 -9.66 -10.81
N GLN A 45 -10.06 -8.36 -10.61
CA GLN A 45 -10.20 -7.34 -11.65
C GLN A 45 -8.94 -7.11 -12.48
N HIS A 46 -7.76 -7.32 -11.88
CA HIS A 46 -6.48 -6.89 -12.45
C HIS A 46 -5.42 -8.00 -12.50
N ASN A 47 -5.76 -9.23 -12.09
CA ASN A 47 -4.84 -10.38 -11.96
C ASN A 47 -3.67 -10.21 -10.99
N GLU A 48 -3.44 -9.01 -10.49
CA GLU A 48 -2.41 -8.68 -9.51
C GLU A 48 -2.89 -7.60 -8.56
N VAL A 49 -2.30 -7.56 -7.37
CA VAL A 49 -2.52 -6.51 -6.37
C VAL A 49 -1.19 -6.02 -5.82
N GLU A 50 -1.09 -4.72 -5.60
CA GLU A 50 0.05 -4.07 -4.98
C GLU A 50 -0.33 -3.59 -3.58
N LEU A 51 0.36 -4.07 -2.55
CA LEU A 51 0.19 -3.69 -1.15
C LEU A 51 1.36 -2.83 -0.70
N SER A 52 1.10 -1.75 0.04
CA SER A 52 2.17 -0.96 0.65
C SER A 52 1.79 -0.42 2.01
N ALA A 53 2.78 -0.27 2.89
CA ALA A 53 2.57 0.26 4.24
C ALA A 53 3.82 0.94 4.79
N LEU A 54 3.63 1.74 5.84
CA LEU A 54 4.68 2.47 6.54
C LEU A 54 4.67 2.13 8.04
N GLY A 55 5.86 1.97 8.61
CA GLY A 55 6.03 1.76 10.05
C GLY A 55 5.16 0.61 10.60
N MET A 56 4.37 0.90 11.64
CA MET A 56 3.54 -0.13 12.31
C MET A 56 2.54 -0.84 11.38
N ALA A 57 2.10 -0.19 10.29
CA ALA A 57 1.17 -0.80 9.34
C ALA A 57 1.80 -1.90 8.47
N ILE A 58 3.13 -2.06 8.50
CA ILE A 58 3.86 -3.11 7.77
C ILE A 58 3.37 -4.50 8.19
N ALA A 59 3.12 -4.72 9.49
CA ALA A 59 2.63 -6.00 10.00
C ALA A 59 1.34 -6.44 9.30
N THR A 60 0.41 -5.50 9.06
CA THR A 60 -0.84 -5.80 8.35
C THR A 60 -0.60 -6.24 6.91
N VAL A 61 0.34 -5.63 6.18
CA VAL A 61 0.67 -6.05 4.81
C VAL A 61 1.25 -7.47 4.80
N VAL A 62 2.13 -7.78 5.75
CA VAL A 62 2.70 -9.12 5.91
C VAL A 62 1.59 -10.14 6.17
N SER A 63 0.72 -9.88 7.15
CA SER A 63 -0.39 -10.77 7.47
C SER A 63 -1.37 -10.96 6.30
N VAL A 64 -1.69 -9.90 5.55
CA VAL A 64 -2.56 -10.02 4.36
C VAL A 64 -1.90 -10.89 3.30
N ALA A 65 -0.62 -10.68 3.01
CA ALA A 65 0.11 -11.48 2.04
C ALA A 65 0.17 -12.96 2.46
N GLU A 66 0.47 -13.25 3.73
CA GLU A 66 0.48 -14.60 4.28
C GLU A 66 -0.89 -15.29 4.18
N ILE A 67 -1.97 -14.60 4.57
CA ILE A 67 -3.34 -15.14 4.46
C ILE A 67 -3.68 -15.50 3.01
N LEU A 68 -3.33 -14.65 2.04
CA LEU A 68 -3.63 -14.90 0.64
C LEU A 68 -2.83 -16.08 0.08
N LYS A 69 -1.53 -16.16 0.42
CA LYS A 69 -0.66 -17.25 -0.05
C LYS A 69 -1.00 -18.59 0.60
N ASN A 70 -1.23 -18.61 1.92
CA ASN A 70 -1.55 -19.84 2.65
C ASN A 70 -2.90 -20.46 2.22
N ASN A 71 -3.84 -19.62 1.77
CA ASN A 71 -5.11 -20.08 1.21
C ASN A 71 -5.03 -20.43 -0.29
N GLY A 72 -3.84 -20.42 -0.90
CA GLY A 72 -3.64 -20.74 -2.32
C GLY A 72 -4.23 -19.71 -3.29
N LEU A 73 -4.52 -18.48 -2.84
CA LEU A 73 -5.19 -17.45 -3.63
C LEU A 73 -4.23 -16.60 -4.46
N ALA A 74 -2.98 -16.49 -4.01
CA ALA A 74 -1.98 -15.62 -4.61
C ALA A 74 -0.57 -16.21 -4.50
N VAL A 75 0.31 -15.76 -5.39
CA VAL A 75 1.76 -16.01 -5.33
C VAL A 75 2.50 -14.68 -5.28
N GLU A 76 3.61 -14.60 -4.55
CA GLU A 76 4.42 -13.38 -4.56
C GLU A 76 5.08 -13.18 -5.93
N LYS A 77 4.97 -11.95 -6.45
CA LYS A 77 5.71 -11.49 -7.63
C LYS A 77 6.93 -10.67 -7.21
N ARG A 78 6.77 -9.82 -6.20
CA ARG A 78 7.82 -8.94 -5.71
C ARG A 78 7.55 -8.53 -4.27
N ILE A 79 8.57 -8.56 -3.43
CA ILE A 79 8.54 -7.95 -2.09
C ILE A 79 9.75 -7.04 -1.96
N MET A 80 9.55 -5.82 -1.49
CA MET A 80 10.59 -4.82 -1.34
C MET A 80 10.37 -4.02 -0.07
N THR A 81 11.46 -3.77 0.65
CA THR A 81 11.50 -2.86 1.79
C THR A 81 12.44 -1.71 1.49
N SER A 82 12.09 -0.52 1.94
CA SER A 82 12.96 0.65 1.85
C SER A 82 12.75 1.56 3.05
N THR A 83 13.63 2.54 3.20
CA THR A 83 13.42 3.67 4.11
C THR A 83 12.99 4.87 3.28
N VAL A 84 11.92 5.54 3.69
CA VAL A 84 11.44 6.77 3.05
C VAL A 84 11.43 7.91 4.04
N GLU A 85 11.83 9.08 3.56
CA GLU A 85 11.75 10.32 4.32
C GLU A 85 10.34 10.90 4.21
N ILE A 86 9.73 11.22 5.35
CA ILE A 86 8.38 11.77 5.45
C ILE A 86 8.47 13.13 6.11
N LYS A 87 7.87 14.14 5.47
CA LYS A 87 7.67 15.45 6.11
C LYS A 87 6.65 15.29 7.24
N ASP A 88 7.08 15.61 8.45
CA ASP A 88 6.24 15.64 9.62
C ASP A 88 6.14 17.09 10.10
N ASP A 89 5.08 17.77 9.70
CA ASP A 89 4.85 19.20 10.00
C ASP A 89 4.76 19.44 11.51
N SER A 90 4.46 18.42 12.32
CA SER A 90 4.40 18.52 13.78
C SER A 90 5.78 18.51 14.46
N ARG A 91 6.81 17.97 13.79
CA ARG A 91 8.14 17.77 14.38
C ARG A 91 9.21 18.70 13.82
N GLY A 92 8.89 19.54 12.84
CA GLY A 92 9.80 20.54 12.25
C GLY A 92 11.02 19.96 11.52
N ARG A 93 11.16 18.62 11.46
CA ARG A 93 12.21 17.91 10.73
C ARG A 93 11.64 16.68 10.03
N PRO A 94 12.18 16.30 8.85
CA PRO A 94 11.78 15.06 8.21
C PRO A 94 12.08 13.83 9.09
N VAL A 95 11.22 12.82 9.01
CA VAL A 95 11.36 11.56 9.73
C VAL A 95 11.50 10.41 8.74
N GLN A 96 12.51 9.58 8.94
CA GLN A 96 12.67 8.35 8.17
C GLN A 96 11.73 7.26 8.70
N LYS A 97 10.94 6.64 7.81
CA LYS A 97 10.11 5.47 8.15
C LYS A 97 10.41 4.32 7.20
N ALA A 98 10.40 3.11 7.75
CA ALA A 98 10.38 1.90 6.95
C ALA A 98 9.10 1.87 6.10
N LYS A 99 9.24 1.46 4.85
CA LYS A 99 8.20 1.22 3.87
C LYS A 99 8.32 -0.20 3.34
N VAL A 100 7.19 -0.89 3.24
CA VAL A 100 7.10 -2.16 2.52
C VAL A 100 6.25 -1.98 1.26
N TYR A 101 6.60 -2.74 0.23
CA TYR A 101 5.86 -2.92 -1.00
C TYR A 101 5.82 -4.40 -1.34
N ALA A 102 4.63 -4.96 -1.54
CA ALA A 102 4.42 -6.34 -1.95
C ALA A 102 3.49 -6.38 -3.16
N CYS A 103 3.89 -7.07 -4.21
CA CYS A 103 3.07 -7.35 -5.38
C CYS A 103 2.75 -8.84 -5.39
N LEU A 104 1.46 -9.16 -5.47
CA LEU A 104 0.94 -10.52 -5.48
C LEU A 104 0.17 -10.76 -6.78
N ASN A 105 0.43 -11.89 -7.43
CA ASN A 105 -0.34 -12.33 -8.59
C ASN A 105 -1.44 -13.29 -8.13
N ARG A 106 -2.61 -13.17 -8.77
CA ARG A 106 -3.71 -14.11 -8.64
C ARG A 106 -3.27 -15.49 -9.14
N VAL A 107 -3.62 -16.52 -8.38
CA VAL A 107 -3.52 -17.91 -8.86
C VAL A 107 -4.77 -18.21 -9.70
N HIS A 108 -4.58 -18.77 -10.90
CA HIS A 108 -5.65 -19.06 -11.87
C HIS A 108 -6.64 -20.15 -11.41
N THR A 109 -6.38 -20.79 -10.27
CA THR A 109 -7.25 -21.82 -9.70
C THR A 109 -8.47 -21.17 -9.05
N PHE A 110 -9.44 -20.80 -9.88
CA PHE A 110 -10.84 -20.54 -9.55
C PHE A 110 -11.72 -20.99 -10.70
#